data_AF-A0A2E1A3B0-F1
#
_entry.id   AF-A0A2E1A3B0-F1
#
_cell.length_a   1.000
_cell.length_b   1.000
_cell.length_c   1.000
_cell.angle_alpha   90.00
_cell.angle_beta   90.00
_cell.angle_gamma   90.00
#
_symmetry.space_group_name_H-M   'P 1'
#
loop_
_entity.id
_entity.type
_entity.pdbx_description
1 polymer ?
#
loop_
_entity_poly.entity_id
_entity_poly.type
_entity_poly.pdbx_seq_one_letter_code
_entity_poly.pdbx_strand_id
1 'polypeptide(L)'
;MAASTETLPLNGVIRNTDVILAAGVIGMLLIMVVPLPQVLLDLLLAMSISIGVLILFVALFTASSLEFSSFPTVLLISTLFRLSLNIASTRLILLEGHQGSYAAGAIIKAFGEFVVGGNIIVGIIVFLILVIINFVVITKGTGRIAEVAARFTLDAMPGKQMAIDADLNAGLIDDQAAKERRSKVQRESDYFGALDGATKFVRGDAVAGLIITSINILGGLLIGTTQYDMSAGDAFDSYATLTVGDGLVSQIPALIISIAAGIAVTKASSENRISEDLKSQVFSNTQALFVVSAVLLLFALIPGLPIVPFLMLAILTFFLAQVSRKAQGQLEFEREQEQQLELQRELTEEPEDVAELLPMDVLGLELGYGLIPLVDEEQDGELLKRIKAIRRQTALDFGYIVPPIHIKDNLELSPGEYSITIKGIEVARAELMVGHYLAMKTGDVDEEIPGVDTVEPAFGLPAIWITAEDEERAQFAGYT
;
A
#
# COMPACT_ATOMS: atom_id res chain seq x y z
N MET A 1 48.70 -1.35 -45.29
CA MET A 1 47.65 -0.78 -46.16
C MET A 1 46.47 -1.74 -46.12
N ALA A 2 45.28 -1.42 -45.63
CA ALA A 2 44.70 -0.18 -45.16
C ALA A 2 43.81 -0.51 -43.95
N ALA A 3 43.81 0.39 -42.96
CA ALA A 3 42.97 0.30 -41.78
C ALA A 3 41.50 0.54 -42.17
N SER A 4 40.64 -0.41 -41.85
CA SER A 4 39.19 -0.21 -41.81
C SER A 4 38.86 0.73 -40.67
N THR A 5 38.55 1.98 -41.01
CA THR A 5 38.07 3.00 -40.09
C THR A 5 36.65 2.63 -39.67
N GLU A 6 36.51 1.86 -38.60
CA GLU A 6 35.23 1.74 -37.91
C GLU A 6 34.96 3.05 -37.18
N THR A 7 34.03 3.82 -37.75
CA THR A 7 33.46 5.03 -37.18
C THR A 7 32.73 4.67 -35.89
N LEU A 8 33.31 5.06 -34.75
CA LEU A 8 32.66 5.11 -33.43
C LEU A 8 31.34 5.91 -33.52
N PRO A 9 30.17 5.31 -33.24
CA PRO A 9 28.97 6.07 -33.01
C PRO A 9 28.99 6.52 -31.54
N LEU A 10 29.57 7.70 -31.29
CA LEU A 10 29.39 8.43 -30.04
C LEU A 10 27.94 8.95 -29.99
N ASN A 11 27.01 8.07 -29.61
CA ASN A 11 25.60 8.39 -29.42
C ASN A 11 25.43 9.42 -28.30
N GLY A 12 25.15 10.66 -28.72
CA GLY A 12 25.26 11.91 -27.96
C GLY A 12 24.12 12.22 -27.00
N VAL A 13 23.64 11.28 -26.17
CA VAL A 13 22.62 11.57 -25.15
C VAL A 13 22.94 11.02 -23.74
N ILE A 14 23.96 10.18 -23.57
CA ILE A 14 24.49 9.75 -22.25
C ILE A 14 25.48 10.79 -21.67
N ARG A 15 25.51 12.02 -22.23
CA ARG A 15 26.74 12.84 -22.29
C ARG A 15 26.78 14.10 -21.41
N ASN A 16 25.76 14.38 -20.58
CA ASN A 16 25.76 15.59 -19.75
C ASN A 16 25.84 15.33 -18.24
N THR A 17 25.07 14.39 -17.68
CA THR A 17 25.02 14.21 -16.21
C THR A 17 26.32 13.62 -15.64
N ASP A 18 26.88 12.60 -16.28
CA ASP A 18 28.15 11.98 -15.84
C ASP A 18 29.32 12.96 -15.97
N VAL A 19 29.31 13.78 -17.03
CA VAL A 19 30.31 14.84 -17.24
C VAL A 19 30.17 15.93 -16.18
N ILE A 20 28.95 16.34 -15.83
CA ILE A 20 28.69 17.31 -14.75
C ILE A 20 29.16 16.75 -13.41
N LEU A 21 28.89 15.48 -13.11
CA LEU A 21 29.28 14.85 -11.85
C LEU A 21 30.81 14.71 -11.77
N ALA A 22 31.47 14.25 -12.84
CA ALA A 22 32.92 14.19 -12.92
C ALA A 22 33.57 15.58 -12.82
N ALA A 23 33.02 16.58 -13.52
CA ALA A 23 33.47 17.97 -13.43
C ALA A 23 33.27 18.54 -12.02
N GLY A 24 32.18 18.18 -11.34
CA GLY A 24 31.93 18.54 -9.94
C GLY A 24 32.99 17.95 -9.00
N VAL A 25 33.31 16.66 -9.15
CA VAL A 25 34.37 16.01 -8.36
C VAL A 25 35.74 16.63 -8.60
N ILE A 26 36.11 16.87 -9.86
CA ILE A 26 37.34 17.58 -10.21
C ILE A 26 37.33 19.00 -9.65
N GLY A 27 36.18 19.68 -9.70
CA GLY A 27 35.97 21.00 -9.11
C GLY A 27 36.24 21.02 -7.61
N MET A 28 35.74 20.02 -6.87
CA MET A 28 36.03 19.86 -5.43
C MET A 28 37.53 19.69 -5.16
N LEU A 29 38.25 18.91 -5.98
CA LEU A 29 39.70 18.77 -5.86
C LEU A 29 40.44 20.07 -6.20
N LEU A 30 39.98 20.81 -7.21
CA LEU A 30 40.55 22.10 -7.59
C LEU A 30 40.36 23.15 -6.48
N ILE A 31 39.20 23.16 -5.81
CA ILE A 31 38.95 24.02 -4.64
C ILE A 31 40.00 23.80 -3.55
N MET A 32 40.47 22.56 -3.34
CA MET A 32 41.50 22.27 -2.35
C MET A 32 42.88 22.80 -2.74
N VAL A 33 43.19 22.96 -4.04
CA VAL A 33 44.53 23.33 -4.52
C VAL A 33 44.61 24.80 -4.91
N VAL A 34 43.56 25.36 -5.49
CA VAL A 34 43.53 26.72 -6.06
C VAL A 34 42.98 27.71 -5.02
N PRO A 35 43.64 28.86 -4.79
CA PRO A 35 43.10 29.90 -3.93
C PRO A 35 41.79 30.46 -4.50
N LEU A 36 40.73 30.47 -3.68
CA LEU A 36 39.43 30.98 -4.07
C LEU A 36 39.27 32.45 -3.68
N PRO A 37 38.65 33.28 -4.54
CA PRO A 37 38.24 34.62 -4.13
C PRO A 37 37.11 34.53 -3.10
N GLN A 38 37.07 35.49 -2.16
CA GLN A 38 36.10 35.54 -1.06
C GLN A 38 34.64 35.38 -1.52
N VAL A 39 34.25 36.04 -2.61
CA VAL A 39 32.89 35.97 -3.17
C VAL A 39 32.51 34.56 -3.62
N LEU A 40 33.46 33.83 -4.21
CA LEU A 40 33.22 32.46 -4.65
C LEU A 40 33.15 31.50 -3.47
N LEU A 41 33.97 31.70 -2.44
CA LEU A 41 33.88 30.94 -1.20
C LEU A 41 32.52 31.15 -0.53
N ASP A 42 32.05 32.39 -0.38
CA ASP A 42 30.73 32.69 0.17
C ASP A 42 29.60 32.01 -0.64
N LEU A 43 29.65 32.07 -1.98
CA LEU A 43 28.67 31.39 -2.83
C LEU A 43 28.66 29.87 -2.60
N LEU A 44 29.84 29.25 -2.50
CA LEU A 44 29.96 27.81 -2.30
C LEU A 44 29.55 27.37 -0.89
N LEU A 45 29.82 28.18 0.14
CA LEU A 45 29.34 27.95 1.51
C LEU A 45 27.82 28.05 1.59
N ALA A 46 27.22 29.07 0.96
CA ALA A 46 25.77 29.20 0.85
C ALA A 46 25.15 28.02 0.08
N MET A 47 25.80 27.57 -0.99
CA MET A 47 25.40 26.37 -1.73
C MET A 47 25.48 25.12 -0.84
N SER A 48 26.52 24.98 -0.02
CA SER A 48 26.67 23.85 0.91
C SER A 48 25.52 23.78 1.93
N ILE A 49 25.15 24.92 2.53
CA ILE A 49 23.99 25.02 3.42
C ILE A 49 22.70 24.66 2.68
N SER A 50 22.52 25.20 1.47
CA SER A 50 21.33 24.95 0.64
C SER A 50 21.19 23.47 0.26
N ILE A 51 22.28 22.81 -0.11
CA ILE A 51 22.33 21.37 -0.38
C ILE A 51 21.97 20.57 0.88
N GLY A 52 22.51 20.94 2.04
CA GLY A 52 22.16 20.30 3.31
C GLY A 52 20.66 20.38 3.60
N VAL A 53 20.07 21.58 3.49
CA VAL A 53 18.63 21.81 3.71
C VAL A 53 17.79 21.02 2.68
N LEU A 54 18.20 21.01 1.41
CA LEU A 54 17.53 20.22 0.37
C LEU A 54 17.55 18.73 0.71
N ILE A 55 18.70 18.18 1.11
CA ILE A 55 18.83 16.78 1.52
C ILE A 55 17.89 16.45 2.69
N LEU A 56 17.80 17.33 3.70
CA LEU A 56 16.90 17.15 4.83
C LEU A 56 15.43 17.10 4.40
N PHE A 57 14.99 18.03 3.55
CA PHE A 57 13.60 18.04 3.08
C PHE A 57 13.26 16.86 2.19
N VAL A 58 14.19 16.45 1.31
CA VAL A 58 14.00 15.23 0.53
C VAL A 58 13.85 14.02 1.46
N ALA A 59 14.70 13.89 2.48
CA ALA A 59 14.60 12.81 3.47
C ALA A 59 13.28 12.84 4.26
N LEU A 60 12.76 14.03 4.59
CA LEU A 60 11.49 14.21 5.32
C LEU A 60 10.24 13.90 4.49
N PHE A 61 10.23 14.25 3.20
CA PHE A 61 9.04 14.19 2.34
C PHE A 61 8.91 12.93 1.49
N THR A 62 10.00 12.18 1.32
CA THR A 62 9.97 10.88 0.65
C THR A 62 9.11 9.89 1.46
N ALA A 63 8.39 8.95 0.82
CA ALA A 63 7.51 8.01 1.52
C ALA A 63 8.24 6.74 1.98
N SER A 64 9.22 6.25 1.24
CA SER A 64 10.06 5.10 1.62
C SER A 64 11.56 5.43 1.55
N SER A 65 12.41 4.68 2.26
CA SER A 65 13.88 4.87 2.18
C SER A 65 14.44 4.57 0.78
N LEU A 66 13.81 3.67 0.03
CA LEU A 66 14.26 3.23 -1.29
C LEU A 66 13.94 4.22 -2.43
N GLU A 67 12.94 5.09 -2.25
CA GLU A 67 12.64 6.17 -3.22
C GLU A 67 13.81 7.16 -3.35
N PHE A 68 14.59 7.35 -2.27
CA PHE A 68 15.81 8.13 -2.31
C PHE A 68 17.06 7.24 -2.33
N SER A 69 17.10 6.27 -3.25
CA SER A 69 18.20 5.30 -3.39
C SER A 69 19.59 5.94 -3.60
N SER A 70 19.65 7.16 -4.15
CA SER A 70 20.90 7.91 -4.33
C SER A 70 21.39 8.64 -3.07
N PHE A 71 20.67 8.56 -1.95
CA PHE A 71 21.00 9.27 -0.71
C PHE A 71 22.43 9.03 -0.22
N PRO A 72 22.95 7.77 -0.13
CA PRO A 72 24.32 7.54 0.33
C PRO A 72 25.38 8.23 -0.55
N THR A 73 25.18 8.22 -1.87
CA THR A 73 26.08 8.87 -2.82
C THR A 73 26.03 10.40 -2.70
N VAL A 74 24.82 10.97 -2.57
CA VAL A 74 24.64 12.42 -2.37
C VAL A 74 25.29 12.86 -1.05
N LEU A 75 25.15 12.07 0.01
CA LEU A 75 25.76 12.33 1.31
C LEU A 75 27.29 12.27 1.23
N LEU A 76 27.87 11.31 0.50
CA LEU A 76 29.31 11.23 0.26
C LEU A 76 29.83 12.46 -0.50
N ILE A 77 29.19 12.82 -1.63
CA ILE A 77 29.58 13.98 -2.45
C ILE A 77 29.43 15.28 -1.65
N SER A 78 28.33 15.47 -0.94
CA SER A 78 28.10 16.66 -0.12
C SER A 78 29.12 16.77 1.02
N THR A 79 29.58 15.65 1.57
CA THR A 79 30.62 15.65 2.62
C THR A 79 31.99 15.99 2.03
N LEU A 80 32.34 15.43 0.87
CA LEU A 80 33.56 15.80 0.14
C LEU A 80 33.58 17.28 -0.23
N PHE A 81 32.44 17.82 -0.67
CA PHE A 81 32.29 19.23 -0.98
C PHE A 81 32.55 20.09 0.26
N ARG A 82 31.92 19.76 1.39
CA ARG A 82 32.17 20.44 2.69
C ARG A 82 33.64 20.38 3.10
N LEU A 83 34.27 19.22 3.02
CA LEU A 83 35.68 19.07 3.35
C LEU A 83 36.58 19.91 2.44
N SER A 84 36.26 20.00 1.14
CA SER A 84 36.99 20.87 0.21
C SER A 84 36.86 22.35 0.58
N LEU A 85 35.67 22.79 0.99
CA LEU A 85 35.44 24.16 1.44
C LEU A 85 36.16 24.46 2.76
N ASN A 86 36.18 23.52 3.71
CA ASN A 86 36.93 23.67 4.96
C ASN A 86 38.44 23.88 4.71
N ILE A 87 39.00 23.18 3.73
CA ILE A 87 40.41 23.35 3.35
C ILE A 87 40.63 24.73 2.70
N ALA A 88 39.73 25.14 1.81
CA ALA A 88 39.81 26.44 1.14
C ALA A 88 39.64 27.61 2.12
N SER A 89 38.67 27.55 3.04
CA SER A 89 38.44 28.56 4.07
C SER A 89 39.60 28.62 5.06
N THR A 90 40.12 27.47 5.52
CA THR A 90 41.31 27.39 6.37
C THR A 90 42.51 28.11 5.75
N ARG A 91 42.78 27.87 4.47
CA ARG A 91 43.86 28.57 3.77
C ARG A 91 43.63 30.08 3.78
N LEU A 92 42.42 30.53 3.47
CA LEU A 92 42.08 31.95 3.43
C LEU A 92 42.21 32.58 4.82
N ILE A 93 41.77 31.90 5.88
CA ILE A 93 41.92 32.34 7.27
C ILE A 93 43.39 32.46 7.63
N LEU A 94 44.22 31.45 7.35
CA LEU A 94 45.64 31.47 7.69
C LEU A 94 46.44 32.52 6.92
N LEU A 95 46.14 32.72 5.63
CA LEU A 95 46.83 33.70 4.78
C LEU A 95 46.38 35.14 5.04
N GLU A 96 45.06 35.38 5.05
CA GLU A 96 44.49 36.73 5.06
C GLU A 96 44.01 37.17 6.45
N GLY A 97 43.94 36.27 7.45
CA GLY A 97 43.38 36.54 8.77
C GLY A 97 44.05 37.67 9.57
N HIS A 98 45.26 38.08 9.17
CA HIS A 98 45.95 39.25 9.70
C HIS A 98 45.24 40.58 9.35
N GLN A 99 44.39 40.60 8.32
CA GLN A 99 43.59 41.78 7.92
C GLN A 99 42.34 41.99 8.77
N GLY A 100 42.14 41.19 9.82
CA GLY A 100 40.99 41.27 10.73
C GLY A 100 39.81 40.40 10.31
N SER A 101 38.65 40.66 10.91
CA SER A 101 37.45 39.81 10.78
C SER A 101 36.80 39.78 9.38
N TYR A 102 37.25 40.61 8.44
CA TYR A 102 36.76 40.64 7.05
C TYR A 102 37.53 39.71 6.09
N ALA A 103 38.61 39.07 6.56
CA ALA A 103 39.55 38.35 5.71
C ALA A 103 38.98 37.08 5.04
N ALA A 104 38.03 36.40 5.68
CA ALA A 104 37.59 35.06 5.27
C ALA A 104 36.24 35.01 4.53
N GLY A 105 35.71 36.16 4.07
CA GLY A 105 34.40 36.24 3.41
C GLY A 105 33.27 36.70 4.34
N ALA A 106 32.18 37.15 3.73
CA ALA A 106 31.07 37.79 4.44
C ALA A 106 30.26 36.78 5.26
N ILE A 107 30.11 35.55 4.80
CA ILE A 107 29.34 34.51 5.51
C ILE A 107 30.08 34.12 6.79
N ILE A 108 31.37 33.78 6.69
CA ILE A 108 32.19 33.40 7.85
C ILE A 108 32.19 34.51 8.91
N LYS A 109 32.36 35.76 8.47
CA LYS A 109 32.27 36.93 9.36
C LYS A 109 30.92 37.02 10.08
N ALA A 110 29.82 36.94 9.33
CA ALA A 110 28.48 37.07 9.89
C ALA A 110 28.18 36.00 10.95
N PHE A 111 28.58 34.75 10.70
CA PHE A 111 28.42 33.66 11.67
C PHE A 111 29.34 33.81 12.88
N GLY A 112 30.58 34.26 12.68
CA GLY A 112 31.52 34.55 13.77
C GLY A 112 30.99 35.63 14.70
N GLU A 113 30.56 36.78 14.15
CA GLU A 113 30.00 37.89 14.93
C GLU A 113 28.69 37.51 15.64
N PHE A 114 27.83 36.73 14.99
CA PHE A 114 26.56 36.27 15.55
C PHE A 114 26.74 35.45 16.84
N VAL A 115 27.71 34.54 16.88
CA VAL A 115 27.94 33.69 18.06
C VAL A 115 28.83 34.36 19.11
N VAL A 116 29.77 35.20 18.68
CA VAL A 116 30.64 35.93 19.60
C VAL A 116 29.85 36.97 20.39
N GLY A 117 28.84 37.63 19.81
CA GLY A 117 27.94 38.53 20.55
C GLY A 117 28.66 39.66 21.31
N GLY A 118 29.87 40.02 20.88
CA GLY A 118 30.77 40.97 21.54
C GLY A 118 31.72 40.39 22.60
N ASN A 119 31.66 39.08 22.90
CA ASN A 119 32.59 38.41 23.83
C ASN A 119 33.17 37.12 23.21
N ILE A 120 34.43 37.19 22.77
CA ILE A 120 35.11 36.09 22.08
C ILE A 120 35.17 34.80 22.91
N ILE A 121 35.35 34.92 24.23
CA ILE A 121 35.43 33.76 25.12
C ILE A 121 34.08 33.03 25.15
N VAL A 122 32.98 33.79 25.26
CA VAL A 122 31.62 33.22 25.18
C VAL A 122 31.40 32.56 23.83
N GLY A 123 31.83 33.20 22.74
CA GLY A 123 31.73 32.65 21.40
C GLY A 123 32.45 31.30 21.24
N ILE A 124 33.69 31.19 21.75
CA ILE A 124 34.47 29.95 21.75
C ILE A 124 33.77 28.87 22.58
N ILE A 125 33.25 29.20 23.77
CA ILE A 125 32.53 28.23 24.62
C ILE A 125 31.29 27.69 23.91
N VAL A 126 30.45 28.58 23.36
CA VAL A 126 29.24 28.20 22.62
C VAL A 126 29.61 27.34 21.41
N PHE A 127 30.63 27.73 20.66
CA PHE A 127 31.14 26.96 19.53
C PHE A 127 31.61 25.55 19.94
N LEU A 128 32.42 25.43 21.01
CA LEU A 128 32.86 24.14 21.51
C LEU A 128 31.69 23.24 21.92
N ILE A 129 30.66 23.81 22.57
CA ILE A 129 29.44 23.07 22.92
C ILE A 129 28.75 22.55 21.65
N LEU A 130 28.59 23.38 20.62
CA LEU A 130 27.98 22.98 19.35
C LEU A 130 28.78 21.89 18.63
N VAL A 131 30.11 21.99 18.64
CA VAL A 131 31.00 20.96 18.08
C VAL A 131 30.87 19.65 18.84
N ILE A 132 30.86 19.70 20.17
CA ILE A 132 30.71 18.51 21.02
C ILE A 132 29.34 17.85 20.78
N ILE A 133 28.25 18.61 20.78
CA ILE A 133 26.90 18.08 20.55
C ILE A 133 26.83 17.39 19.19
N ASN A 134 27.28 18.07 18.13
CA ASN A 134 27.26 17.50 16.80
C ASN A 134 28.12 16.22 16.70
N PHE A 135 29.34 16.21 17.23
CA PHE A 135 30.22 15.05 17.10
C PHE A 135 29.82 13.90 18.03
N VAL A 136 29.69 14.17 19.33
CA VAL A 136 29.50 13.16 20.37
C VAL A 136 28.08 12.61 20.39
N VAL A 137 27.08 13.47 20.22
CA VAL A 137 25.68 13.07 20.31
C VAL A 137 25.14 12.71 18.94
N ILE A 138 25.24 13.62 17.97
CA ILE A 138 24.50 13.48 16.71
C ILE A 138 25.23 12.56 15.73
N THR A 139 26.44 12.88 15.31
CA THR A 139 27.20 12.10 14.32
C THR A 139 27.53 10.69 14.83
N LYS A 140 27.97 10.53 16.09
CA LYS A 140 28.14 9.21 16.70
C LYS A 140 26.81 8.46 16.90
N GLY A 141 25.73 9.17 17.27
CA GLY A 141 24.40 8.57 17.46
C GLY A 141 23.85 8.03 16.15
N THR A 142 23.76 8.87 15.12
CA THR A 142 23.34 8.50 13.76
C THR A 142 24.21 7.38 13.20
N GLY A 143 25.53 7.42 13.40
CA GLY A 143 26.44 6.36 12.98
C GLY A 143 26.09 4.99 13.56
N ARG A 144 25.83 4.92 14.87
CA ARG A 144 25.43 3.65 15.52
C ARG A 144 24.07 3.17 15.03
N ILE A 145 23.10 4.08 14.86
CA ILE A 145 21.77 3.72 14.38
C ILE A 145 21.86 3.19 12.94
N ALA A 146 22.64 3.84 12.07
CA ALA A 146 22.89 3.41 10.69
C ALA A 146 23.58 2.04 10.62
N GLU A 147 24.64 1.83 11.41
CA GLU A 147 25.39 0.57 11.46
C GLU A 147 24.49 -0.60 11.88
N VAL A 148 23.72 -0.41 12.96
CA VAL A 148 22.83 -1.44 13.51
C VAL A 148 21.67 -1.73 12.55
N ALA A 149 21.03 -0.70 12.00
CA ALA A 149 19.93 -0.86 11.05
C ALA A 149 20.39 -1.54 9.75
N ALA A 150 21.52 -1.11 9.19
CA ALA A 150 22.10 -1.72 8.01
C ALA A 150 22.43 -3.19 8.27
N ARG A 151 23.09 -3.50 9.39
CA ARG A 151 23.44 -4.88 9.74
C ARG A 151 22.21 -5.78 9.88
N PHE A 152 21.21 -5.37 10.66
CA PHE A 152 20.01 -6.21 10.84
C PHE A 152 19.21 -6.36 9.55
N THR A 153 19.15 -5.31 8.73
CA THR A 153 18.44 -5.38 7.44
C THR A 153 19.17 -6.30 6.46
N LEU A 154 20.51 -6.25 6.43
CA LEU A 154 21.34 -7.14 5.61
C LEU A 154 21.29 -8.59 6.10
N ASP A 155 21.32 -8.83 7.42
CA ASP A 155 21.20 -10.16 8.02
C ASP A 155 19.82 -10.80 7.72
N ALA A 156 18.77 -9.99 7.52
CA ALA A 156 17.44 -10.45 7.14
C ALA A 156 17.28 -10.78 5.65
N MET A 157 18.24 -10.44 4.78
CA MET A 157 18.13 -10.62 3.32
C MET A 157 17.95 -12.08 2.90
N PRO A 158 18.70 -13.07 3.42
CA PRO A 158 18.48 -14.47 3.07
C PRO A 158 17.07 -14.93 3.43
N GLY A 159 16.54 -14.49 4.57
CA GLY A 159 15.16 -14.81 4.99
C GLY A 159 14.12 -14.22 4.04
N LYS A 160 14.28 -12.96 3.62
CA LYS A 160 13.42 -12.32 2.61
C LYS A 160 13.49 -13.04 1.25
N GLN A 161 14.69 -13.47 0.81
CA GLN A 161 14.85 -14.23 -0.44
C GLN A 161 14.19 -15.60 -0.36
N MET A 162 14.40 -16.34 0.74
CA MET A 162 13.74 -17.63 0.99
C MET A 162 12.22 -17.50 1.04
N ALA A 163 11.68 -16.42 1.62
CA ALA A 163 10.24 -16.17 1.63
C ALA A 163 9.68 -15.95 0.21
N ILE A 164 10.40 -15.22 -0.65
CA ILE A 164 10.02 -15.05 -2.06
C ILE A 164 10.03 -16.39 -2.80
N ASP A 165 11.05 -17.22 -2.56
CA ASP A 165 11.14 -18.55 -3.17
C ASP A 165 10.04 -19.48 -2.69
N ALA A 166 9.68 -19.40 -1.39
CA ALA A 166 8.57 -20.16 -0.82
C ALA A 166 7.22 -19.72 -1.42
N ASP A 167 6.96 -18.42 -1.54
CA ASP A 167 5.74 -17.88 -2.14
C ASP A 167 5.61 -18.28 -3.62
N LEU A 168 6.71 -18.24 -4.38
CA LEU A 168 6.75 -18.65 -5.79
C LEU A 168 6.48 -20.15 -5.93
N ASN A 169 7.13 -20.98 -5.10
CA ASN A 169 6.93 -22.43 -5.10
C ASN A 169 5.52 -22.83 -4.64
N ALA A 170 4.90 -22.02 -3.77
CA ALA A 170 3.51 -22.20 -3.33
C ALA A 170 2.47 -21.70 -4.34
N GLY A 171 2.89 -21.04 -5.44
CA GLY A 171 1.99 -20.46 -6.44
C GLY A 171 1.24 -19.21 -5.96
N LEU A 172 1.67 -18.58 -4.86
CA LEU A 172 1.07 -17.34 -4.34
C LEU A 172 1.47 -16.11 -5.18
N ILE A 173 2.61 -16.19 -5.88
CA ILE A 173 3.13 -15.16 -6.77
C ILE A 173 3.62 -15.78 -8.09
N ASP A 174 3.65 -14.98 -9.15
CA ASP A 174 4.22 -15.37 -10.45
C ASP A 174 5.73 -15.02 -10.55
N ASP A 175 6.37 -15.48 -11.63
CA ASP A 175 7.80 -15.22 -11.91
C ASP A 175 8.12 -13.71 -12.00
N GLN A 176 7.17 -12.91 -12.49
CA GLN A 176 7.39 -11.49 -12.70
C GLN A 176 7.38 -10.74 -11.35
N ALA A 177 6.39 -11.03 -10.49
CA ALA A 177 6.31 -10.55 -9.13
C ALA A 177 7.51 -11.02 -8.29
N ALA A 178 7.95 -12.28 -8.45
CA ALA A 178 9.16 -12.77 -7.79
C ALA A 178 10.42 -11.98 -8.21
N LYS A 179 10.56 -11.68 -9.50
CA LYS A 179 11.68 -10.86 -10.03
C LYS A 179 11.64 -9.43 -9.49
N GLU A 180 10.48 -8.80 -9.44
CA GLU A 180 10.29 -7.46 -8.87
C GLU A 180 10.63 -7.40 -7.38
N ARG A 181 10.13 -8.38 -6.59
CA ARG A 181 10.45 -8.49 -5.17
C ARG A 181 11.95 -8.72 -4.94
N ARG A 182 12.59 -9.61 -5.69
CA ARG A 182 14.05 -9.82 -5.63
C ARG A 182 14.83 -8.55 -5.98
N SER A 183 14.37 -7.78 -6.96
CA SER A 183 14.97 -6.48 -7.30
C SER A 183 14.80 -5.44 -6.16
N LYS A 184 13.64 -5.42 -5.47
CA LYS A 184 13.44 -4.57 -4.27
C LYS A 184 14.42 -4.96 -3.16
N VAL A 185 14.56 -6.25 -2.88
CA VAL A 185 15.51 -6.80 -1.88
C VAL A 185 16.97 -6.46 -2.23
N GLN A 186 17.35 -6.59 -3.50
CA GLN A 186 18.70 -6.21 -3.96
C GLN A 186 18.98 -4.72 -3.76
N ARG A 187 18.05 -3.85 -4.18
CA ARG A 187 18.19 -2.39 -4.00
C ARG A 187 18.27 -2.01 -2.52
N GLU A 188 17.54 -2.70 -1.66
CA GLU A 188 17.61 -2.53 -0.22
C GLU A 188 19.00 -2.90 0.31
N SER A 189 19.55 -4.04 -0.12
CA SER A 189 20.92 -4.46 0.23
C SER A 189 21.97 -3.43 -0.20
N ASP A 190 21.91 -2.98 -1.45
CA ASP A 190 22.86 -1.99 -2.00
C ASP A 190 22.76 -0.64 -1.26
N TYR A 191 21.54 -0.19 -0.97
CA TYR A 191 21.28 1.04 -0.23
C TYR A 191 21.88 1.01 1.17
N PHE A 192 21.60 -0.02 1.96
CA PHE A 192 22.10 -0.13 3.34
C PHE A 192 23.61 -0.38 3.41
N GLY A 193 24.16 -1.15 2.46
CA GLY A 193 25.60 -1.32 2.34
C GLY A 193 26.32 -0.01 2.04
N ALA A 194 25.81 0.78 1.10
CA ALA A 194 26.37 2.09 0.79
C ALA A 194 26.18 3.10 1.93
N LEU A 195 25.04 3.05 2.63
CA LEU A 195 24.70 3.96 3.73
C LEU A 195 25.62 3.80 4.95
N ASP A 196 25.96 2.56 5.33
CA ASP A 196 26.93 2.31 6.40
C ASP A 196 28.31 2.91 6.06
N GLY A 197 28.78 2.71 4.83
CA GLY A 197 30.03 3.30 4.33
C GLY A 197 30.01 4.83 4.33
N ALA A 198 28.95 5.44 3.79
CA ALA A 198 28.83 6.88 3.68
C ALA A 198 28.72 7.57 5.07
N THR A 199 28.06 6.91 6.04
CA THR A 199 27.94 7.44 7.41
C THR A 199 29.28 7.43 8.16
N LYS A 200 30.14 6.43 7.91
CA LYS A 200 31.52 6.43 8.43
C LYS A 200 32.35 7.59 7.87
N PHE A 201 32.09 8.00 6.62
CA PHE A 201 32.74 9.16 6.01
C PHE A 201 32.34 10.48 6.68
N VAL A 202 31.04 10.68 6.98
CA VAL A 202 30.55 11.85 7.75
C VAL A 202 31.18 11.92 9.14
N ARG A 203 31.36 10.78 9.80
CA ARG A 203 32.08 10.73 11.07
C ARG A 203 33.54 11.18 10.93
N GLY A 204 34.21 10.80 9.85
CA GLY A 204 35.57 11.25 9.53
C GLY A 204 35.65 12.76 9.32
N ASP A 205 34.69 13.33 8.58
CA ASP A 205 34.58 14.78 8.36
C ASP A 205 34.43 15.57 9.67
N ALA A 206 33.57 15.12 10.58
CA ALA A 206 33.41 15.78 11.88
C ALA A 206 34.69 15.78 12.72
N VAL A 207 35.51 14.73 12.65
CA VAL A 207 36.84 14.69 13.29
C VAL A 207 37.79 15.66 12.60
N ALA A 208 37.80 15.68 11.27
CA ALA A 208 38.62 16.62 10.50
C ALA A 208 38.28 18.07 10.84
N GLY A 209 37.00 18.43 10.99
CA GLY A 209 36.57 19.77 11.40
C GLY A 209 37.14 20.22 12.76
N LEU A 210 37.19 19.32 13.74
CA LEU A 210 37.80 19.61 15.06
C LEU A 210 39.32 19.86 14.92
N ILE A 211 40.00 19.06 14.12
CA ILE A 211 41.44 19.19 13.86
C ILE A 211 41.71 20.51 13.13
N ILE A 212 40.93 20.81 12.10
CA ILE A 212 41.03 22.05 11.31
C ILE A 212 40.83 23.29 12.21
N THR A 213 39.81 23.27 13.07
CA THR A 213 39.59 24.35 14.05
C THR A 213 40.83 24.57 14.93
N SER A 214 41.41 23.47 15.43
CA SER A 214 42.60 23.55 16.28
C SER A 214 43.80 24.12 15.52
N ILE A 215 43.97 23.72 14.26
CA ILE A 215 45.01 24.23 13.35
C ILE A 215 44.79 25.72 13.07
N ASN A 216 43.55 26.17 12.84
CA ASN A 216 43.27 27.56 12.52
C ASN A 216 43.56 28.51 13.69
N ILE A 217 43.20 28.11 14.92
CA ILE A 217 43.49 28.90 16.12
C ILE A 217 45.01 28.91 16.40
N LEU A 218 45.65 27.74 16.48
CA LEU A 218 47.05 27.64 16.87
C LEU A 218 48.00 28.14 15.77
N GLY A 219 47.74 27.74 14.52
CA GLY A 219 48.49 28.17 13.36
C GLY A 219 48.29 29.65 13.06
N GLY A 220 47.05 30.15 13.20
CA GLY A 220 46.74 31.56 13.06
C GLY A 220 47.47 32.43 14.08
N LEU A 221 47.49 32.02 15.35
CA LEU A 221 48.24 32.72 16.39
C LEU A 221 49.75 32.75 16.09
N LEU A 222 50.31 31.63 15.65
CA LEU A 222 51.72 31.54 15.24
C LEU A 222 52.03 32.47 14.06
N ILE A 223 51.22 32.42 13.00
CA ILE A 223 51.41 33.24 11.80
C ILE A 223 51.24 34.73 12.13
N GLY A 224 50.18 35.09 12.85
CA GLY A 224 49.90 36.49 13.22
C GLY A 224 51.01 37.11 14.06
N THR A 225 51.52 36.38 15.05
CA THR A 225 52.57 36.89 15.95
C THR A 225 53.98 36.85 15.34
N THR A 226 54.31 35.85 14.50
CA THR A 226 55.68 35.67 13.97
C THR A 226 55.91 36.29 12.60
N GLN A 227 54.89 36.35 11.73
CA GLN A 227 55.04 36.82 10.35
C GLN A 227 54.45 38.22 10.13
N TYR A 228 53.43 38.59 10.91
CA TYR A 228 52.69 39.84 10.71
C TYR A 228 52.80 40.83 11.89
N ASP A 229 53.71 40.59 12.83
CA ASP A 229 53.99 41.44 14.01
C ASP A 229 52.73 41.85 14.82
N MET A 230 51.68 41.02 14.79
CA MET A 230 50.46 41.28 15.57
C MET A 230 50.71 40.99 17.06
N SER A 231 50.02 41.74 17.93
CA SER A 231 49.97 41.38 19.35
C SER A 231 49.30 40.01 19.51
N ALA A 232 49.72 39.23 20.53
CA ALA A 232 49.11 37.92 20.77
C ALA A 232 47.60 38.00 21.03
N GLY A 233 47.12 39.12 21.60
CA GLY A 233 45.70 39.38 21.80
C GLY A 233 44.97 39.63 20.47
N ASP A 234 45.46 40.55 19.65
CA ASP A 234 44.83 40.90 18.37
C ASP A 234 44.85 39.71 17.38
N ALA A 235 45.94 38.95 17.37
CA ALA A 235 46.04 37.71 16.60
C ALA A 235 45.03 36.68 17.11
N PHE A 236 44.93 36.48 18.42
CA PHE A 236 43.94 35.56 18.98
C PHE A 236 42.51 35.99 18.61
N ASP A 237 42.15 37.26 18.80
CA ASP A 237 40.81 37.76 18.53
C ASP A 237 40.42 37.63 17.05
N SER A 238 41.32 37.98 16.12
CA SER A 238 41.06 37.87 14.69
C SER A 238 40.90 36.40 14.26
N TYR A 239 41.91 35.58 14.53
CA TYR A 239 41.93 34.19 14.07
C TYR A 239 40.90 33.32 14.82
N ALA A 240 40.65 33.56 16.10
CA ALA A 240 39.60 32.85 16.83
C ALA A 240 38.20 33.22 16.33
N THR A 241 37.93 34.51 16.04
CA THR A 241 36.62 34.93 15.51
C THR A 241 36.37 34.30 14.13
N LEU A 242 37.36 34.34 13.24
CA LEU A 242 37.27 33.72 11.92
C LEU A 242 37.12 32.21 12.01
N THR A 243 37.85 31.55 12.91
CA THR A 243 37.77 30.10 13.09
C THR A 243 36.42 29.67 13.68
N VAL A 244 35.90 30.41 14.65
CA VAL A 244 34.56 30.15 15.21
C VAL A 244 33.51 30.34 14.12
N GLY A 245 33.60 31.41 13.33
CA GLY A 245 32.71 31.64 12.19
C GLY A 245 32.74 30.52 11.17
N ASP A 246 33.93 30.13 10.71
CA ASP A 246 34.13 29.03 9.76
C ASP A 246 33.60 27.71 10.30
N GLY A 247 33.96 27.38 11.55
CA GLY A 247 33.48 26.19 12.21
C GLY A 247 31.95 26.14 12.29
N LEU A 248 31.27 27.25 12.58
CA LEU A 248 29.80 27.31 12.62
C LEU A 248 29.17 27.13 11.24
N VAL A 249 29.70 27.83 10.23
CA VAL A 249 29.23 27.71 8.84
C VAL A 249 29.34 26.27 8.36
N SER A 250 30.43 25.59 8.70
CA SER A 250 30.64 24.20 8.31
C SER A 250 29.84 23.20 9.13
N GLN A 251 29.43 23.58 10.35
CA GLN A 251 28.68 22.73 11.25
C GLN A 251 27.18 22.69 10.96
N ILE A 252 26.60 23.79 10.49
CA ILE A 252 25.16 23.84 10.17
C ILE A 252 24.78 22.80 9.11
N PRO A 253 25.44 22.74 7.93
CA PRO A 253 25.19 21.68 6.96
C PRO A 253 25.46 20.28 7.52
N ALA A 254 26.52 20.13 8.34
CA ALA A 254 26.86 18.85 8.98
C ALA A 254 25.72 18.33 9.86
N LEU A 255 25.19 19.21 10.71
CA LEU A 255 24.08 18.94 11.60
C LEU A 255 22.84 18.52 10.81
N ILE A 256 22.49 19.30 9.79
CA ILE A 256 21.33 19.07 8.93
C ILE A 256 21.46 17.72 8.21
N ILE A 257 22.63 17.41 7.63
CA ILE A 257 22.88 16.13 6.95
C ILE A 257 22.84 14.97 7.93
N SER A 258 23.41 15.10 9.14
CA SER A 258 23.37 14.04 10.16
C SER A 258 21.95 13.77 10.67
N ILE A 259 21.11 14.80 10.75
CA ILE A 259 19.67 14.66 11.06
C ILE A 259 18.96 13.97 9.89
N ALA A 260 19.22 14.40 8.65
CA ALA A 260 18.64 13.77 7.46
C ALA A 260 19.02 12.28 7.35
N ALA A 261 20.26 11.93 7.66
CA ALA A 261 20.73 10.55 7.72
C ALA A 261 20.05 9.75 8.83
N GLY A 262 19.89 10.33 10.03
CA GLY A 262 19.15 9.69 11.11
C GLY A 262 17.69 9.42 10.73
N ILE A 263 17.04 10.37 10.06
CA ILE A 263 15.70 10.24 9.52
C ILE A 263 15.65 9.14 8.45
N ALA A 264 16.56 9.16 7.47
CA ALA A 264 16.59 8.18 6.38
C ALA A 264 16.78 6.74 6.88
N VAL A 265 17.56 6.54 7.95
CA VAL A 265 17.76 5.24 8.58
C VAL A 265 16.51 4.78 9.35
N THR A 266 15.95 5.65 10.19
CA THR A 266 14.78 5.29 11.03
C THR A 266 13.52 5.05 10.22
N LYS A 267 13.42 5.69 9.04
CA LYS A 267 12.32 5.51 8.09
C LYS A 267 12.35 4.17 7.37
N ALA A 268 13.47 3.45 7.35
CA ALA A 268 13.58 2.26 6.50
C ALA A 268 12.70 1.06 6.93
N SER A 269 12.05 1.15 8.10
CA SER A 269 11.05 0.19 8.57
C SER A 269 9.60 0.63 8.33
N SER A 270 9.36 1.84 7.81
CA SER A 270 8.02 2.40 7.55
C SER A 270 7.83 2.71 6.06
N GLU A 271 6.66 2.38 5.51
CA GLU A 271 6.29 2.72 4.13
C GLU A 271 5.58 4.10 4.04
N ASN A 272 5.29 4.74 5.17
CA ASN A 272 4.55 6.00 5.22
C ASN A 272 5.46 7.23 5.33
N ARG A 273 4.91 8.41 5.02
CA ARG A 273 5.59 9.67 5.29
C ARG A 273 5.64 9.93 6.81
N ILE A 274 6.70 10.56 7.28
CA ILE A 274 6.85 10.91 8.71
C ILE A 274 5.70 11.81 9.16
N SER A 275 5.22 12.70 8.29
CA SER A 275 4.04 13.52 8.58
C SER A 275 2.78 12.71 8.82
N GLU A 276 2.62 11.58 8.13
CA GLU A 276 1.47 10.67 8.29
C GLU A 276 1.61 9.86 9.56
N ASP A 277 2.81 9.36 9.87
CA ASP A 277 3.10 8.65 11.12
C ASP A 277 2.94 9.57 12.35
N LEU A 278 3.43 10.82 12.29
CA LEU A 278 3.24 11.79 13.38
C LEU A 278 1.75 12.11 13.59
N LYS A 279 1.02 12.31 12.48
CA LYS A 279 -0.42 12.59 12.54
C LYS A 279 -1.19 11.41 13.14
N SER A 280 -0.95 10.19 12.65
CA SER A 280 -1.69 8.98 13.01
C SER A 280 -1.31 8.37 14.35
N GLN A 281 -0.08 8.60 14.85
CA GLN A 281 0.39 7.97 16.09
C GLN A 281 0.50 8.97 17.25
N VAL A 282 1.10 10.14 17.01
CA VAL A 282 1.36 11.12 18.08
C VAL A 282 0.16 12.03 18.27
N PHE A 283 -0.32 12.67 17.21
CA PHE A 283 -1.43 13.63 17.29
C PHE A 283 -2.80 12.98 17.39
N SER A 284 -2.95 11.72 16.96
CA SER A 284 -4.18 10.96 17.18
C SER A 284 -4.30 10.41 18.60
N ASN A 285 -3.25 10.40 19.42
CA ASN A 285 -3.37 9.93 20.80
C ASN A 285 -4.01 11.00 21.70
N THR A 286 -5.34 11.04 21.66
CA THR A 286 -6.17 12.00 22.40
C THR A 286 -5.88 11.98 23.91
N GLN A 287 -5.65 10.81 24.51
CA GLN A 287 -5.35 10.70 25.94
C GLN A 287 -4.01 11.35 26.29
N ALA A 288 -2.96 11.07 25.52
CA ALA A 288 -1.65 11.68 25.72
C ALA A 288 -1.71 13.21 25.62
N LEU A 289 -2.45 13.76 24.65
CA LEU A 289 -2.60 15.21 24.48
C LEU A 289 -3.30 15.88 25.68
N PHE A 290 -4.33 15.26 26.26
CA PHE A 290 -4.97 15.78 27.47
C PHE A 290 -4.03 15.75 28.69
N VAL A 291 -3.27 14.67 28.86
CA VAL A 291 -2.29 14.56 29.95
C VAL A 291 -1.20 15.63 29.81
N VAL A 292 -0.66 15.82 28.60
CA VAL A 292 0.34 16.86 28.33
C VAL A 292 -0.22 18.25 28.61
N SER A 293 -1.45 18.55 28.16
CA SER A 293 -2.11 19.83 28.43
C SER A 293 -2.27 20.09 29.94
N ALA A 294 -2.69 19.08 30.70
CA ALA A 294 -2.83 19.18 32.16
C ALA A 294 -1.48 19.42 32.86
N VAL A 295 -0.41 18.72 32.44
CA VAL A 295 0.94 18.93 32.97
C VAL A 295 1.47 20.32 32.65
N LEU A 296 1.28 20.80 31.42
CA LEU A 296 1.67 22.16 31.01
C LEU A 296 0.93 23.24 31.81
N LEU A 297 -0.36 23.02 32.08
CA LEU A 297 -1.15 23.90 32.94
C LEU A 297 -0.58 23.90 34.36
N LEU A 298 -0.22 22.74 34.90
CA LEU A 298 0.39 22.64 36.23
C LEU A 298 1.75 23.36 36.31
N PHE A 299 2.58 23.28 35.27
CA PHE A 299 3.81 24.06 35.17
C PHE A 299 3.56 25.57 35.11
N ALA A 300 2.48 26.02 34.49
CA ALA A 300 2.11 27.44 34.47
C ALA A 300 1.75 27.97 35.87
N LEU A 301 1.39 27.11 36.83
CA LEU A 301 1.10 27.50 38.22
C LEU A 301 2.35 27.56 39.11
N ILE A 302 3.50 27.03 38.67
CA ILE A 302 4.72 27.03 39.48
C ILE A 302 5.34 28.44 39.48
N PRO A 303 5.47 29.09 40.65
CA PRO A 303 6.07 30.42 40.74
C PRO A 303 7.54 30.38 40.30
N GLY A 304 7.93 31.32 39.43
CA GLY A 304 9.28 31.40 38.85
C GLY A 304 9.39 30.85 37.42
N LEU A 305 8.38 30.13 36.92
CA LEU A 305 8.32 29.71 35.51
C LEU A 305 7.58 30.75 34.64
N PRO A 306 7.94 30.89 33.34
CA PRO A 306 7.26 31.80 32.43
C PRO A 306 5.84 31.30 32.11
N ILE A 307 4.84 31.89 32.77
CA ILE A 307 3.43 31.48 32.70
C ILE A 307 2.88 31.50 31.26
N VAL A 308 3.22 32.54 30.48
CA VAL A 308 2.65 32.77 29.14
C VAL A 308 2.98 31.64 28.15
N PRO A 309 4.25 31.22 27.96
CA PRO A 309 4.58 30.06 27.13
C PRO A 309 3.86 28.77 27.53
N PHE A 310 3.84 28.44 28.83
CA PHE A 310 3.21 27.20 29.30
C PHE A 310 1.70 27.21 29.10
N LEU A 311 1.04 28.33 29.39
CA LEU A 311 -0.40 28.47 29.18
C LEU A 311 -0.76 28.42 27.68
N MET A 312 0.02 29.06 26.82
CA MET A 312 -0.19 29.01 25.37
C MET A 312 -0.07 27.56 24.85
N LEU A 313 0.96 26.82 25.26
CA LEU A 313 1.14 25.42 24.87
C LEU A 313 0.07 24.50 25.47
N ALA A 314 -0.39 24.77 26.69
CA ALA A 314 -1.48 24.02 27.33
C ALA A 314 -2.79 24.18 26.55
N ILE A 315 -3.12 25.41 26.12
CA ILE A 315 -4.31 25.70 25.31
C ILE A 315 -4.19 25.05 23.92
N LEU A 316 -3.02 25.17 23.27
CA LEU A 316 -2.79 24.57 21.95
C LEU A 316 -2.92 23.05 21.97
N THR A 317 -2.30 22.39 22.95
CA THR A 317 -2.35 20.92 23.09
C THR A 317 -3.74 20.44 23.49
N PHE A 318 -4.47 21.19 24.33
CA PHE A 318 -5.88 20.91 24.63
C PHE A 318 -6.76 21.01 23.37
N PHE A 319 -6.56 22.05 22.56
CA PHE A 319 -7.30 22.24 21.31
C PHE A 319 -7.03 21.09 20.34
N LEU A 320 -5.77 20.69 20.18
CA LEU A 320 -5.41 19.52 19.36
C LEU A 320 -6.05 18.23 19.88
N ALA A 321 -6.12 18.03 21.20
CA ALA A 321 -6.78 16.87 21.82
C ALA A 321 -8.28 16.83 21.45
N GLN A 322 -8.96 17.97 21.50
CA GLN A 322 -10.38 18.07 21.15
C GLN A 322 -10.64 17.77 19.67
N VAL A 323 -9.80 18.32 18.77
CA VAL A 323 -9.89 18.07 17.33
C VAL A 323 -9.63 16.59 17.02
N SER A 324 -8.60 15.99 17.63
CA SER A 324 -8.28 14.56 17.48
C SER A 324 -9.43 13.68 17.97
N ARG A 325 -10.00 13.97 19.15
CA ARG A 325 -11.14 13.23 19.70
C ARG A 325 -12.34 13.24 18.77
N LYS A 326 -12.65 14.40 18.17
CA LYS A 326 -13.78 14.54 17.25
C LYS A 326 -13.53 13.75 15.96
N ALA A 327 -12.32 13.78 15.42
CA ALA A 327 -11.96 13.02 14.23
C ALA A 327 -12.02 11.50 14.47
N GLN A 328 -11.58 11.04 15.64
CA GLN A 328 -11.67 9.62 16.03
C GLN A 328 -13.12 9.17 16.24
N GLY A 329 -13.92 9.96 16.97
CA GLY A 329 -15.34 9.62 17.19
C GLY A 329 -16.16 9.59 15.89
N GLN A 330 -15.77 10.37 14.89
CA GLN A 330 -16.41 10.34 13.56
C GLN A 330 -16.02 9.09 12.76
N LEU A 331 -14.75 8.68 12.80
CA LEU A 331 -14.28 7.42 12.20
C LEU A 331 -14.86 6.18 12.89
N GLU A 332 -15.01 6.21 14.22
CA GLU A 332 -15.67 5.13 14.98
C GLU A 332 -17.16 5.05 14.61
N PHE A 333 -17.85 6.19 14.51
CA PHE A 333 -19.24 6.24 14.09
C PHE A 333 -19.44 5.74 12.64
N GLU A 334 -18.55 6.13 11.71
CA GLU A 334 -18.57 5.64 10.32
C GLU A 334 -18.34 4.12 10.25
N ARG A 335 -17.39 3.58 11.03
CA ARG A 335 -17.18 2.12 11.13
C ARG A 335 -18.35 1.38 11.75
N GLU A 336 -18.94 1.92 12.80
CA GLU A 336 -20.13 1.35 13.42
C GLU A 336 -21.32 1.36 12.46
N GLN A 337 -21.46 2.42 11.64
CA GLN A 337 -22.46 2.46 10.58
C GLN A 337 -22.19 1.46 9.46
N GLU A 338 -20.94 1.33 8.99
CA GLU A 338 -20.56 0.33 7.99
C GLU A 338 -20.81 -1.09 8.49
N GLN A 339 -20.41 -1.39 9.74
CA GLN A 339 -20.69 -2.69 10.37
C GLN A 339 -22.19 -2.93 10.54
N GLN A 340 -22.97 -1.91 10.91
CA GLN A 340 -24.43 -2.03 10.97
C GLN A 340 -25.06 -2.23 9.59
N LEU A 341 -24.52 -1.62 8.54
CA LEU A 341 -24.93 -1.82 7.15
C LEU A 341 -24.57 -3.20 6.63
N GLU A 342 -23.38 -3.71 6.96
CA GLU A 342 -22.96 -5.09 6.67
C GLU A 342 -23.84 -6.10 7.42
N LEU A 343 -24.08 -5.89 8.72
CA LEU A 343 -24.97 -6.75 9.50
C LEU A 343 -26.41 -6.68 8.97
N GLN A 344 -26.89 -5.51 8.54
CA GLN A 344 -28.19 -5.39 7.88
C GLN A 344 -28.21 -6.12 6.53
N ARG A 345 -27.13 -6.07 5.75
CA ARG A 345 -27.02 -6.84 4.50
C ARG A 345 -27.06 -8.34 4.77
N GLU A 346 -26.29 -8.83 5.74
CA GLU A 346 -26.31 -10.24 6.16
C GLU A 346 -27.68 -10.69 6.70
N LEU A 347 -28.42 -9.79 7.35
CA LEU A 347 -29.79 -10.05 7.83
C LEU A 347 -30.87 -9.92 6.74
N THR A 348 -30.58 -9.22 5.63
CA THR A 348 -31.50 -9.01 4.50
C THR A 348 -31.25 -10.00 3.37
N GLU A 349 -30.04 -10.55 3.27
CA GLU A 349 -29.77 -11.79 2.53
C GLU A 349 -30.40 -12.95 3.31
N GLU A 350 -31.71 -13.16 3.08
CA GLU A 350 -32.33 -14.44 3.40
C GLU A 350 -31.49 -15.55 2.75
N PRO A 351 -31.19 -16.67 3.45
CA PRO A 351 -30.42 -17.75 2.86
C PRO A 351 -31.10 -18.11 1.55
N GLU A 352 -30.40 -17.96 0.42
CA GLU A 352 -30.92 -18.36 -0.89
C GLU A 352 -31.44 -19.79 -0.73
N ASP A 353 -32.77 -19.92 -0.78
CA ASP A 353 -33.44 -21.17 -0.56
C ASP A 353 -33.06 -22.04 -1.75
N VAL A 354 -32.05 -22.91 -1.57
CA VAL A 354 -31.51 -23.82 -2.58
C VAL A 354 -32.63 -24.68 -3.22
N ALA A 355 -33.81 -24.71 -2.60
CA ALA A 355 -35.07 -25.22 -3.13
C ALA A 355 -35.53 -24.56 -4.46
N GLU A 356 -35.18 -23.31 -4.75
CA GLU A 356 -35.54 -22.63 -6.00
C GLU A 356 -34.75 -23.11 -7.23
N LEU A 357 -33.63 -23.82 -7.03
CA LEU A 357 -32.79 -24.34 -8.11
C LEU A 357 -33.27 -25.67 -8.71
N LEU A 358 -34.29 -26.31 -8.12
CA LEU A 358 -34.89 -27.54 -8.63
C LEU A 358 -36.39 -27.30 -8.86
N PRO A 359 -36.82 -26.93 -10.07
CA PRO A 359 -38.25 -26.89 -10.38
C PRO A 359 -38.81 -28.30 -10.23
N MET A 360 -39.48 -28.58 -9.11
CA MET A 360 -40.23 -29.81 -8.91
C MET A 360 -41.46 -29.77 -9.80
N ASP A 361 -41.63 -30.78 -10.66
CA ASP A 361 -42.80 -30.89 -11.53
C ASP A 361 -44.07 -31.01 -10.67
N VAL A 362 -44.92 -29.98 -10.73
CA VAL A 362 -46.15 -29.91 -9.92
C VAL A 362 -47.15 -30.99 -10.35
N LEU A 363 -47.20 -31.29 -11.66
CA LEU A 363 -48.03 -32.34 -12.27
C LEU A 363 -47.18 -33.12 -13.27
N GLY A 364 -47.12 -34.44 -13.11
CA GLY A 364 -46.45 -35.37 -14.01
C GLY A 364 -47.43 -36.41 -14.56
N LEU A 365 -47.16 -36.86 -15.79
CA LEU A 365 -47.79 -38.00 -16.43
C LEU A 365 -46.68 -38.96 -16.88
N GLU A 366 -46.58 -40.09 -16.21
CA GLU A 366 -45.63 -41.14 -16.51
C GLU A 366 -46.29 -42.20 -17.39
N LEU A 367 -45.61 -42.61 -18.45
CA LEU A 367 -46.13 -43.51 -19.47
C LEU A 367 -45.26 -44.74 -19.61
N GLY A 368 -45.89 -45.92 -19.70
CA GLY A 368 -45.24 -47.13 -20.20
C GLY A 368 -44.90 -47.00 -21.68
N TYR A 369 -43.91 -47.80 -22.13
CA TYR A 369 -43.35 -47.71 -23.49
C TYR A 369 -44.39 -47.86 -24.61
N GLY A 370 -45.45 -48.64 -24.40
CA GLY A 370 -46.52 -48.85 -25.40
C GLY A 370 -47.43 -47.64 -25.61
N LEU A 371 -47.41 -46.66 -24.71
CA LEU A 371 -48.23 -45.44 -24.78
C LEU A 371 -47.49 -44.24 -25.38
N ILE A 372 -46.17 -44.33 -25.58
CA ILE A 372 -45.34 -43.25 -26.15
C ILE A 372 -45.89 -42.71 -27.48
N PRO A 373 -46.37 -43.55 -28.44
CA PRO A 373 -46.93 -43.04 -29.69
C PRO A 373 -48.11 -42.05 -29.52
N LEU A 374 -48.85 -42.13 -28.41
CA LEU A 374 -49.99 -41.23 -28.14
C LEU A 374 -49.57 -39.80 -27.79
N VAL A 375 -48.29 -39.61 -27.41
CA VAL A 375 -47.73 -38.31 -26.99
C VAL A 375 -46.63 -37.79 -27.93
N ASP A 376 -46.36 -38.48 -29.03
CA ASP A 376 -45.37 -38.06 -30.03
C ASP A 376 -46.00 -37.08 -31.04
N GLU A 377 -45.48 -35.86 -31.13
CA GLU A 377 -45.97 -34.85 -32.10
C GLU A 377 -45.71 -35.26 -33.55
N GLU A 378 -44.68 -36.09 -33.83
CA GLU A 378 -44.38 -36.58 -35.18
C GLU A 378 -45.36 -37.67 -35.65
N GLN A 379 -46.04 -38.34 -34.70
CA GLN A 379 -47.00 -39.43 -34.96
C GLN A 379 -48.47 -39.00 -34.77
N ASP A 380 -48.74 -37.69 -34.83
CA ASP A 380 -50.06 -37.08 -34.60
C ASP A 380 -50.66 -37.38 -33.21
N GLY A 381 -49.81 -37.37 -32.17
CA GLY A 381 -50.15 -37.68 -30.78
C GLY A 381 -51.44 -37.02 -30.26
N GLU A 382 -52.52 -37.79 -30.23
CA GLU A 382 -53.86 -37.32 -29.89
C GLU A 382 -53.96 -36.86 -28.42
N LEU A 383 -53.18 -37.49 -27.52
CA LEU A 383 -53.22 -37.21 -26.09
C LEU A 383 -52.73 -35.79 -25.77
N LEU A 384 -51.72 -35.28 -26.49
CA LEU A 384 -51.24 -33.90 -26.32
C LEU A 384 -52.33 -32.87 -26.63
N LYS A 385 -53.13 -33.11 -27.68
CA LYS A 385 -54.24 -32.23 -28.06
C LYS A 385 -55.34 -32.27 -27.00
N ARG A 386 -55.67 -33.47 -26.49
CA ARG A 386 -56.66 -33.67 -25.42
C ARG A 386 -56.24 -33.00 -24.10
N ILE A 387 -54.98 -33.14 -23.69
CA ILE A 387 -54.44 -32.45 -22.49
C ILE A 387 -54.55 -30.93 -22.65
N LYS A 388 -54.18 -30.37 -23.81
CA LYS A 388 -54.31 -28.93 -24.09
C LYS A 388 -55.78 -28.47 -24.00
N ALA A 389 -56.72 -29.29 -24.50
CA ALA A 389 -58.15 -29.02 -24.43
C ALA A 389 -58.69 -29.06 -22.99
N ILE A 390 -58.34 -30.09 -22.21
CA ILE A 390 -58.73 -30.24 -20.79
C ILE A 390 -58.24 -29.03 -20.00
N ARG A 391 -56.96 -28.65 -20.13
CA ARG A 391 -56.41 -27.48 -19.43
C ARG A 391 -57.16 -26.18 -19.76
N ARG A 392 -57.52 -25.98 -21.03
CA ARG A 392 -58.32 -24.82 -21.46
C ARG A 392 -59.73 -24.87 -20.87
N GLN A 393 -60.37 -26.03 -20.89
CA GLN A 393 -61.71 -26.21 -20.35
C GLN A 393 -61.73 -25.99 -18.83
N THR A 394 -60.80 -26.56 -18.07
CA THR A 394 -60.70 -26.34 -16.63
C THR A 394 -60.51 -24.86 -16.28
N ALA A 395 -59.73 -24.13 -17.08
CA ALA A 395 -59.55 -22.69 -16.89
C ALA A 395 -60.84 -21.89 -17.13
N LEU A 396 -61.69 -22.29 -18.08
CA LEU A 396 -62.97 -21.66 -18.36
C LEU A 396 -64.05 -22.03 -17.34
N ASP A 397 -64.14 -23.31 -16.97
CA ASP A 397 -65.20 -23.85 -16.12
C ASP A 397 -64.97 -23.53 -14.63
N PHE A 398 -63.72 -23.58 -14.16
CA PHE A 398 -63.36 -23.43 -12.74
C PHE A 398 -62.55 -22.16 -12.43
N GLY A 399 -62.18 -21.36 -13.44
CA GLY A 399 -61.37 -20.15 -13.25
C GLY A 399 -59.92 -20.42 -12.80
N TYR A 400 -59.46 -21.68 -12.92
CA TYR A 400 -58.15 -22.13 -12.47
C TYR A 400 -57.29 -22.62 -13.63
N ILE A 401 -56.10 -22.05 -13.78
CA ILE A 401 -55.14 -22.47 -14.82
C ILE A 401 -54.33 -23.65 -14.28
N VAL A 402 -54.61 -24.84 -14.82
CA VAL A 402 -53.84 -26.05 -14.50
C VAL A 402 -52.39 -25.88 -14.96
N PRO A 403 -51.39 -26.16 -14.09
CA PRO A 403 -49.96 -26.14 -14.44
C PRO A 403 -49.65 -27.01 -15.68
N PRO A 404 -48.53 -26.78 -16.39
CA PRO A 404 -48.09 -27.69 -17.44
C PRO A 404 -47.86 -29.09 -16.87
N ILE A 405 -48.39 -30.11 -17.56
CA ILE A 405 -48.20 -31.51 -17.19
C ILE A 405 -46.91 -31.99 -17.86
N HIS A 406 -45.93 -32.41 -17.07
CA HIS A 406 -44.68 -32.97 -17.58
C HIS A 406 -44.88 -34.45 -17.92
N ILE A 407 -44.69 -34.80 -19.19
CA ILE A 407 -44.84 -36.18 -19.66
C ILE A 407 -43.45 -36.83 -19.67
N LYS A 408 -43.32 -37.99 -19.03
CA LYS A 408 -42.08 -38.76 -18.95
C LYS A 408 -42.35 -40.22 -19.25
N ASP A 409 -41.41 -40.89 -19.89
CA ASP A 409 -41.43 -42.35 -19.97
C ASP A 409 -40.95 -42.94 -18.64
N ASN A 410 -41.66 -43.97 -18.16
CA ASN A 410 -41.26 -44.74 -17.00
C ASN A 410 -41.17 -46.22 -17.38
N LEU A 411 -39.95 -46.74 -17.43
CA LEU A 411 -39.66 -48.13 -17.81
C LEU A 411 -40.08 -49.15 -16.74
N GLU A 412 -40.45 -48.70 -15.53
CA GLU A 412 -41.00 -49.54 -14.47
C GLU A 412 -42.50 -49.83 -14.66
N LEU A 413 -43.19 -49.04 -15.50
CA LEU A 413 -44.59 -49.26 -15.86
C LEU A 413 -44.71 -50.33 -16.95
N SER A 414 -45.79 -51.12 -16.90
CA SER A 414 -46.12 -52.08 -17.96
C SER A 414 -46.42 -51.33 -19.27
N PRO A 415 -46.31 -51.98 -20.45
CA PRO A 415 -46.42 -51.28 -21.74
C PRO A 415 -47.70 -50.45 -21.94
N GLY A 416 -48.84 -50.88 -21.39
CA GLY A 416 -50.11 -50.14 -21.44
C GLY A 416 -50.41 -49.31 -20.20
N GLU A 417 -49.55 -49.26 -19.19
CA GLU A 417 -49.82 -48.52 -17.96
C GLU A 417 -49.42 -47.05 -18.04
N TYR A 418 -50.17 -46.20 -17.34
CA TYR A 418 -49.81 -44.81 -17.07
C TYR A 418 -50.03 -44.46 -15.60
N SER A 419 -49.25 -43.50 -15.11
CA SER A 419 -49.33 -42.97 -13.74
C SER A 419 -49.39 -41.45 -13.76
N ILE A 420 -50.23 -40.86 -12.91
CA ILE A 420 -50.35 -39.41 -12.72
C ILE A 420 -49.69 -39.07 -11.39
N THR A 421 -48.75 -38.14 -11.41
CA THR A 421 -48.04 -37.69 -10.22
C THR A 421 -48.33 -36.21 -9.91
N ILE A 422 -48.44 -35.87 -8.62
CA ILE A 422 -48.54 -34.49 -8.15
C ILE A 422 -47.37 -34.24 -7.20
N LYS A 423 -46.48 -33.29 -7.54
CA LYS A 423 -45.23 -33.03 -6.81
C LYS A 423 -44.39 -34.31 -6.60
N GLY A 424 -44.35 -35.17 -7.62
CA GLY A 424 -43.61 -36.44 -7.61
C GLY A 424 -44.26 -37.60 -6.85
N ILE A 425 -45.47 -37.43 -6.30
CA ILE A 425 -46.23 -38.50 -5.62
C ILE A 425 -47.27 -39.06 -6.58
N GLU A 426 -47.28 -40.38 -6.79
CA GLU A 426 -48.33 -41.07 -7.57
C GLU A 426 -49.70 -40.89 -6.91
N VAL A 427 -50.65 -40.33 -7.66
CA VAL A 427 -52.04 -40.11 -7.20
C VAL A 427 -53.05 -40.97 -7.95
N ALA A 428 -52.72 -41.47 -9.13
CA ALA A 428 -53.55 -42.38 -9.91
C ALA A 428 -52.69 -43.24 -10.84
N ARG A 429 -53.09 -44.49 -11.01
CA ARG A 429 -52.47 -45.44 -11.94
C ARG A 429 -53.56 -46.24 -12.63
N ALA A 430 -53.44 -46.41 -13.95
CA ALA A 430 -54.38 -47.18 -14.73
C ALA A 430 -53.71 -47.75 -16.00
N GLU A 431 -54.41 -48.67 -16.65
CA GLU A 431 -53.96 -49.32 -17.88
C GLU A 431 -54.83 -48.89 -19.06
N LEU A 432 -54.19 -48.65 -20.20
CA LEU A 432 -54.78 -48.29 -21.47
C LEU A 432 -54.35 -49.30 -22.53
N MET A 433 -55.32 -49.93 -23.19
CA MET A 433 -55.06 -50.86 -24.28
C MET A 433 -55.10 -50.12 -25.62
N VAL A 434 -53.92 -49.84 -26.17
CA VAL A 434 -53.81 -49.12 -27.46
C VAL A 434 -54.46 -49.93 -28.59
N GLY A 435 -55.19 -49.25 -29.48
CA GLY A 435 -55.89 -49.86 -30.61
C GLY A 435 -57.21 -50.55 -30.26
N HIS A 436 -57.66 -50.47 -29.01
CA HIS A 436 -58.96 -50.95 -28.55
C HIS A 436 -59.82 -49.76 -28.10
N TYR A 437 -61.13 -49.95 -28.09
CA TYR A 437 -62.08 -48.99 -27.52
C TYR A 437 -62.58 -49.47 -26.17
N LEU A 438 -62.87 -48.52 -25.28
CA LEU A 438 -63.42 -48.82 -23.95
C LEU A 438 -64.93 -48.67 -24.00
N ALA A 439 -65.65 -49.79 -24.02
CA ALA A 439 -67.11 -49.81 -23.98
C ALA A 439 -67.60 -49.70 -22.53
N MET A 440 -68.27 -48.59 -22.19
CA MET A 440 -68.73 -48.32 -20.83
C MET A 440 -70.19 -48.72 -20.62
N LYS A 441 -70.48 -49.43 -19.52
CA LYS A 441 -71.85 -49.79 -19.13
C LYS A 441 -72.49 -48.65 -18.33
N THR A 442 -73.15 -47.72 -19.03
CA THR A 442 -73.82 -46.54 -18.42
C THR A 442 -75.30 -46.77 -18.06
N GLY A 443 -75.83 -47.99 -18.25
CA GLY A 443 -77.22 -48.37 -17.97
C GLY A 443 -77.50 -49.88 -18.14
N ASP A 444 -78.78 -50.24 -18.38
CA ASP A 444 -79.15 -51.60 -18.79
C ASP A 444 -78.71 -51.82 -20.24
N VAL A 445 -77.88 -52.85 -20.43
CA VAL A 445 -77.31 -53.24 -21.72
C VAL A 445 -78.10 -54.43 -22.25
N ASP A 446 -78.47 -54.39 -23.53
CA ASP A 446 -79.32 -55.42 -24.15
C ASP A 446 -78.56 -56.72 -24.46
N GLU A 447 -77.25 -56.64 -24.77
CA GLU A 447 -76.40 -57.77 -25.12
C GLU A 447 -74.95 -57.56 -24.65
N GLU A 448 -74.34 -58.58 -24.02
CA GLU A 448 -72.90 -58.55 -23.66
C GLU A 448 -72.02 -58.84 -24.87
N ILE A 449 -70.93 -58.08 -25.00
CA ILE A 449 -70.04 -58.10 -26.16
C ILE A 449 -68.72 -58.78 -25.76
N PRO A 450 -68.14 -59.62 -26.64
CA PRO A 450 -66.85 -60.24 -26.37
C PRO A 450 -65.75 -59.17 -26.23
N GLY A 451 -64.95 -59.26 -25.17
CA GLY A 451 -63.84 -58.35 -24.93
C GLY A 451 -63.10 -58.66 -23.64
N VAL A 452 -62.22 -57.76 -23.21
CA VAL A 452 -61.47 -57.89 -21.95
C VAL A 452 -62.13 -57.02 -20.89
N ASP A 453 -62.66 -57.63 -19.84
CA ASP A 453 -63.28 -56.92 -18.72
C ASP A 453 -62.26 -56.02 -18.01
N THR A 454 -62.67 -54.79 -17.71
CA THR A 454 -61.86 -53.78 -17.03
C THR A 454 -62.74 -52.82 -16.22
N VAL A 455 -62.12 -51.83 -15.60
CA VAL A 455 -62.79 -50.78 -14.83
C VAL A 455 -62.35 -49.43 -15.37
N GLU A 456 -63.31 -48.56 -15.66
CA GLU A 456 -63.04 -47.22 -16.16
C GLU A 456 -62.40 -46.33 -15.06
N PRO A 457 -61.31 -45.61 -15.35
CA PRO A 457 -60.48 -44.97 -14.32
C PRO A 457 -61.05 -43.68 -13.71
N ALA A 458 -62.02 -42.99 -14.31
CA ALA A 458 -62.57 -41.73 -13.81
C ALA A 458 -63.72 -41.91 -12.81
N PHE A 459 -64.61 -42.88 -13.04
CA PHE A 459 -65.83 -43.11 -12.26
C PHE A 459 -65.88 -44.50 -11.63
N GLY A 460 -64.99 -45.43 -12.00
CA GLY A 460 -64.95 -46.78 -11.45
C GLY A 460 -66.08 -47.69 -11.97
N LEU A 461 -66.61 -47.41 -13.17
CA LEU A 461 -67.68 -48.20 -13.78
C LEU A 461 -67.12 -49.47 -14.45
N PRO A 462 -67.86 -50.59 -14.44
CA PRO A 462 -67.51 -51.77 -15.23
C PRO A 462 -67.47 -51.42 -16.72
N ALA A 463 -66.37 -51.77 -17.38
CA ALA A 463 -66.14 -51.49 -18.79
C ALA A 463 -65.48 -52.70 -19.47
N ILE A 464 -65.52 -52.74 -20.79
CA ILE A 464 -64.96 -53.84 -21.59
C ILE A 464 -64.09 -53.23 -22.68
N TRP A 465 -62.85 -53.73 -22.82
CA TRP A 465 -62.02 -53.43 -23.99
C TRP A 465 -62.51 -54.24 -25.19
N ILE A 466 -62.93 -53.53 -26.23
CA ILE A 466 -63.43 -54.09 -27.48
C ILE A 466 -62.53 -53.71 -28.66
N THR A 467 -62.57 -54.51 -29.72
CA THR A 467 -61.85 -54.18 -30.96
C THR A 467 -62.61 -53.13 -31.76
N ALA A 468 -61.94 -52.46 -32.70
CA ALA A 468 -62.59 -51.49 -33.59
C ALA A 468 -63.72 -52.10 -34.44
N GLU A 469 -63.69 -53.42 -34.69
CA GLU A 469 -64.74 -54.12 -35.45
C GLU A 469 -66.05 -54.24 -34.64
N ASP A 470 -65.97 -54.22 -33.31
CA ASP A 470 -67.11 -54.38 -32.41
C ASP A 470 -67.71 -53.03 -31.94
N GLU A 471 -67.14 -51.90 -32.36
CA GLU A 471 -67.57 -50.55 -31.93
C GLU A 471 -69.04 -50.26 -32.28
N GLU A 472 -69.44 -50.48 -33.54
CA GLU A 472 -70.83 -50.26 -33.96
C GLU A 472 -71.80 -51.17 -33.19
N ARG A 473 -71.41 -52.43 -32.97
CA ARG A 473 -72.20 -53.40 -32.20
C ARG A 473 -72.37 -52.95 -30.74
N ALA A 474 -71.32 -52.38 -30.14
CA ALA A 474 -71.34 -51.82 -28.79
C ALA A 474 -72.27 -50.63 -28.64
N GLN A 475 -72.24 -49.71 -29.60
CA GLN A 475 -73.17 -48.57 -29.61
C GLN A 475 -74.63 -49.04 -29.77
N PHE A 476 -74.90 -50.05 -30.60
CA PHE A 476 -76.25 -50.62 -30.76
C PHE A 476 -76.74 -51.36 -29.49
N ALA A 477 -75.85 -52.02 -28.76
CA ALA A 477 -76.18 -52.73 -27.52
C ALA A 477 -76.36 -51.79 -26.30
N GLY A 478 -76.12 -50.49 -26.47
CA GLY A 478 -76.33 -49.47 -25.44
C GLY A 478 -75.09 -49.13 -24.61
N TYR A 479 -73.89 -49.49 -25.07
CA TYR A 479 -72.63 -49.02 -24.47
C TYR A 479 -72.30 -47.59 -24.92
N THR A 480 -71.65 -46.82 -24.04
CA THR A 480 -71.05 -45.51 -24.38
C THR A 480 -69.63 -45.66 -24.87
#